data_AF-A0A1J5X0G5-F1
#
_entry.id   AF-A0A1J5X0G5-F1
#
_cell.length_a   1.000
_cell.length_b   1.000
_cell.length_c   1.000
_cell.angle_alpha   90.00
_cell.angle_beta   90.00
_cell.angle_gamma   90.00
#
_symmetry.space_group_name_H-M   'P 1'
#
loop_
_entity.id
_entity.type
_entity.pdbx_description
1 polymer ?
#
loop_
_entity_poly.entity_id
_entity_poly.type
_entity_poly.pdbx_seq_one_letter_code
_entity_poly.pdbx_strand_id
1 'polypeptide(L)'
;MNEAKNENKILLLYLNKTTRKKEAVVLTETENKTLGSCLGGELLTETSIADKNLHGTHISADDGEIRKNAPYSLVCVSYAVERVPPVLIDTLRPSGRLLIPVLFGYKKQLKELIEKIEDGKIKVTMCGESFYPHEQPPDCSA
;
A
#
# COMPACT_ATOMS: atom_id res chain seq x y z
N MET A 1 -23.12 -26.15 -2.71
CA MET A 1 -22.07 -25.49 -3.51
C MET A 1 -21.46 -24.45 -2.61
N ASN A 2 -20.19 -24.63 -2.24
CA ASN A 2 -19.56 -23.87 -1.15
C ASN A 2 -19.36 -22.42 -1.56
N GLU A 3 -20.08 -21.50 -0.89
CA GLU A 3 -19.77 -20.07 -0.87
C GLU A 3 -18.32 -19.92 -0.41
N ALA A 4 -17.42 -19.66 -1.35
CA ALA A 4 -16.09 -19.16 -1.03
C ALA A 4 -16.30 -17.82 -0.33
N LYS A 5 -16.22 -17.83 1.01
CA LYS A 5 -16.12 -16.62 1.82
C LYS A 5 -15.06 -15.74 1.16
N ASN A 6 -15.51 -14.66 0.54
CA ASN A 6 -14.65 -13.79 -0.23
C ASN A 6 -13.89 -12.91 0.77
N GLU A 7 -12.95 -13.52 1.48
CA GLU A 7 -12.11 -12.84 2.47
C GLU A 7 -11.26 -11.81 1.71
N ASN A 8 -11.50 -10.53 1.98
CA ASN A 8 -10.74 -9.45 1.40
C ASN A 8 -9.43 -9.32 2.17
N LYS A 9 -8.34 -9.76 1.54
CA LYS A 9 -6.99 -9.59 2.08
C LYS A 9 -6.42 -8.26 1.63
N ILE A 10 -6.13 -7.39 2.58
CA ILE A 10 -5.53 -6.08 2.36
C ILE A 10 -4.11 -6.10 2.93
N LEU A 11 -3.12 -5.69 2.15
CA LEU A 11 -1.74 -5.54 2.61
C LEU A 11 -1.48 -4.05 2.89
N LEU A 12 -1.11 -3.73 4.13
CA LEU A 12 -0.58 -2.41 4.49
C LEU A 12 0.93 -2.50 4.70
N LEU A 13 1.69 -1.68 3.98
CA LEU A 13 3.13 -1.52 4.17
C LEU A 13 3.39 -0.16 4.78
N TYR A 14 4.08 -0.11 5.92
CA TYR A 14 4.36 1.14 6.61
C TYR A 14 5.76 1.19 7.21
N LEU A 15 6.22 2.41 7.52
CA LEU A 15 7.44 2.63 8.28
C LEU A 15 7.08 2.80 9.75
N ASN A 16 7.54 1.88 10.59
CA ASN A 16 7.39 2.00 12.02
C ASN A 16 8.26 3.15 12.52
N LYS A 17 7.64 4.14 13.17
CA LYS A 17 8.35 5.34 13.65
C LYS A 17 9.35 5.03 14.76
N THR A 18 9.04 4.04 15.59
CA THR A 18 9.85 3.62 16.74
C THR A 18 11.08 2.85 16.29
N THR A 19 10.90 1.86 15.41
CA THR A 19 12.00 0.98 14.97
C THR A 19 12.71 1.48 13.72
N ARG A 20 12.14 2.46 13.01
CA ARG A 20 12.56 2.94 11.67
C ARG A 20 12.63 1.83 10.62
N LYS A 21 12.00 0.68 10.87
CA LYS A 21 11.94 -0.46 9.95
C LYS A 21 10.66 -0.43 9.12
N LYS A 22 10.75 -1.03 7.93
CA LYS A 22 9.58 -1.31 7.09
C LYS A 22 8.85 -2.52 7.66
N GLU A 23 7.56 -2.39 7.89
CA GLU A 23 6.71 -3.45 8.38
C GLU A 23 5.49 -3.63 7.48
N ALA A 24 4.91 -4.82 7.55
CA ALA A 24 3.80 -5.23 6.73
C ALA A 24 2.70 -5.81 7.62
N VAL A 25 1.46 -5.42 7.38
CA VAL A 25 0.29 -5.96 8.05
C VAL A 25 -0.68 -6.47 7.01
N VAL A 26 -1.06 -7.74 7.14
CA VAL A 26 -2.14 -8.31 6.37
C VAL A 26 -3.42 -8.20 7.18
N LEU A 27 -4.35 -7.38 6.68
CA LEU A 27 -5.68 -7.24 7.24
C LEU A 27 -6.60 -8.19 6.49
N THR A 28 -7.35 -8.99 7.24
CA THR A 28 -8.48 -9.74 6.70
C THR A 28 -9.75 -8.99 7.08
N GLU A 29 -10.42 -8.41 6.08
CA GLU A 29 -11.72 -7.78 6.30
C GLU A 29 -12.85 -8.65 5.72
N THR A 30 -13.90 -8.79 6.52
CA THR A 30 -15.14 -9.47 6.14
C THR A 30 -16.12 -8.51 5.43
N GLU A 31 -15.97 -7.21 5.65
CA GLU A 31 -16.70 -6.12 4.99
C GLU A 31 -15.73 -5.29 4.11
N ASN A 32 -16.20 -4.28 3.36
CA ASN A 32 -15.38 -3.54 2.38
C ASN A 32 -15.05 -2.09 2.82
N LYS A 33 -15.07 -1.83 4.13
CA LYS A 33 -15.01 -0.48 4.74
C LYS A 33 -13.60 0.11 4.72
N THR A 34 -12.55 -0.71 4.81
CA THR A 34 -11.15 -0.23 4.83
C THR A 34 -10.68 0.22 3.44
N LEU A 35 -11.26 -0.38 2.40
CA LEU A 35 -11.00 -0.04 1.00
C LEU A 35 -11.36 1.42 0.69
N GLY A 36 -12.47 1.92 1.25
CA GLY A 36 -12.93 3.28 1.06
C GLY A 36 -12.01 4.34 1.68
N SER A 37 -11.48 4.09 2.89
CA SER A 37 -10.57 5.05 3.55
C SER A 37 -9.24 5.21 2.82
N CYS A 38 -8.63 4.11 2.36
CA CYS A 38 -7.38 4.17 1.58
C CYS A 38 -7.56 4.97 0.28
N LEU A 39 -8.67 4.74 -0.43
CA LEU A 39 -8.95 5.37 -1.73
C LEU A 39 -9.41 6.83 -1.59
N GLY A 40 -9.98 7.20 -0.44
CA GLY A 40 -10.40 8.58 -0.13
C GLY A 40 -9.25 9.56 0.15
N GLY A 41 -8.00 9.13 0.04
CA GLY A 41 -6.82 9.97 0.23
C GLY A 41 -6.19 9.90 1.62
N GLU A 42 -6.85 9.23 2.57
CA GLU A 42 -6.33 8.92 3.91
C GLU A 42 -5.59 7.59 3.88
N LEU A 43 -4.26 7.67 4.00
CA LEU A 43 -3.39 6.51 4.13
C LEU A 43 -3.62 5.89 5.51
N LEU A 44 -3.97 4.61 5.54
CA LEU A 44 -4.18 3.92 6.82
C LEU A 44 -2.89 3.91 7.64
N THR A 45 -3.04 4.21 8.92
CA THR A 45 -1.99 4.09 9.93
C THR A 45 -2.34 2.93 10.86
N GLU A 46 -1.36 2.46 11.65
CA GLU A 46 -1.60 1.45 12.69
C GLU A 46 -2.77 1.82 13.61
N THR A 47 -2.93 3.12 13.93
CA THR A 47 -4.03 3.62 14.74
C THR A 47 -5.39 3.43 14.05
N SER A 48 -5.47 3.71 12.74
CA SER A 48 -6.70 3.49 11.98
C SER A 48 -7.09 2.01 11.85
N ILE A 49 -6.12 1.09 11.96
CA ILE A 49 -6.38 -0.34 11.92
C ILE A 49 -7.03 -0.81 13.23
N ALA A 50 -6.46 -0.40 14.36
CA ALA A 50 -6.92 -0.80 15.69
C ALA A 50 -8.37 -0.34 15.97
N ASP A 51 -8.73 0.87 15.51
CA ASP A 51 -10.08 1.43 15.66
C ASP A 51 -11.17 0.66 14.90
N LYS A 52 -10.81 -0.09 13.84
CA LYS A 52 -11.77 -0.68 12.91
C LYS A 52 -12.11 -2.15 13.16
N ASN A 53 -11.69 -2.74 14.30
CA ASN A 53 -11.82 -4.19 14.57
C ASN A 53 -11.24 -5.07 13.45
N LEU A 54 -10.20 -4.57 12.78
CA LEU A 54 -9.53 -5.31 11.72
C LEU A 54 -8.56 -6.30 12.36
N HIS A 55 -8.72 -7.58 12.04
CA HIS A 55 -7.79 -8.62 12.48
C HIS A 55 -6.55 -8.52 11.58
N GLY A 56 -5.54 -7.78 12.06
CA GLY A 56 -4.27 -7.59 11.37
C GLY A 56 -3.23 -8.60 11.82
N THR A 57 -2.66 -9.33 10.86
CA THR A 57 -1.48 -10.17 11.09
C THR A 57 -0.24 -9.40 10.67
N HIS A 58 0.65 -9.10 11.62
CA HIS A 58 1.97 -8.56 11.32
C HIS A 58 2.81 -9.63 10.62
N ILE A 59 3.36 -9.29 9.46
CA ILE A 59 4.29 -10.12 8.71
C ILE A 59 5.55 -9.29 8.42
N SER A 60 6.64 -9.96 8.06
CA SER A 60 7.81 -9.25 7.56
C SER A 60 7.51 -8.54 6.23
N ALA A 61 8.09 -7.37 6.00
CA ALA A 61 8.00 -6.65 4.73
C ALA A 61 8.91 -7.25 3.63
N ASP A 62 9.17 -8.56 3.71
CA ASP A 62 9.97 -9.31 2.76
C ASP A 62 9.10 -9.85 1.62
N ASP A 63 9.63 -9.81 0.40
CA ASP A 63 8.95 -10.30 -0.81
C ASP A 63 8.43 -11.73 -0.67
N GLY A 64 9.17 -12.60 0.05
CA GLY A 64 8.78 -13.98 0.30
C GLY A 64 7.52 -14.10 1.18
N GLU A 65 7.44 -13.32 2.25
CA GLU A 65 6.28 -13.32 3.15
C GLU A 65 5.06 -12.67 2.49
N ILE A 66 5.27 -11.63 1.69
CA ILE A 66 4.23 -10.98 0.89
C ILE A 66 3.65 -11.96 -0.14
N ARG A 67 4.50 -12.69 -0.87
CA ARG A 67 4.05 -13.68 -1.86
C ARG A 67 3.29 -14.85 -1.23
N LYS A 68 3.66 -15.29 -0.03
CA LYS A 68 2.95 -16.39 0.69
C LYS A 68 1.52 -16.04 1.06
N ASN A 69 1.25 -14.76 1.36
CA ASN A 69 -0.05 -14.30 1.81
C ASN A 69 -0.94 -13.76 0.68
N ALA A 70 -0.37 -13.60 -0.52
CA ALA A 70 -1.08 -13.33 -1.75
C ALA A 70 -2.18 -14.38 -2.03
N PRO A 71 -3.25 -14.04 -2.78
CA PRO A 71 -3.40 -12.79 -3.51
C PRO A 71 -4.21 -11.72 -2.73
N TYR A 72 -3.85 -10.44 -2.93
CA TYR A 72 -4.43 -9.29 -2.23
C TYR A 72 -5.46 -8.55 -3.07
N SER A 73 -6.55 -8.11 -2.44
CA SER A 73 -7.55 -7.23 -3.09
C SER A 73 -7.10 -5.76 -3.08
N LEU A 74 -6.39 -5.34 -2.03
CA LEU A 74 -5.83 -4.00 -1.91
C LEU A 74 -4.43 -4.06 -1.31
N VAL A 75 -3.51 -3.31 -1.87
CA VAL A 75 -2.20 -3.05 -1.29
C VAL A 75 -2.08 -1.54 -1.08
N CYS A 76 -1.74 -1.13 0.14
CA CYS A 76 -1.55 0.27 0.49
C CYS A 76 -0.14 0.44 1.04
N VAL A 77 0.63 1.34 0.45
CA VAL A 77 1.99 1.67 0.91
C VAL A 77 1.95 3.04 1.53
N SER A 78 2.32 3.15 2.81
CA SER A 78 2.25 4.40 3.55
C SER A 78 3.54 5.23 3.53
N TYR A 79 4.55 4.75 2.81
CA TYR A 79 5.82 5.43 2.62
C TYR A 79 6.14 5.60 1.13
N ALA A 80 6.88 6.66 0.81
CA ALA A 80 7.27 6.93 -0.56
C ALA A 80 8.37 5.97 -1.01
N VAL A 81 8.27 5.47 -2.24
CA VAL A 81 9.28 4.62 -2.88
C VAL A 81 9.80 5.29 -4.15
N GLU A 82 11.05 5.01 -4.52
CA GLU A 82 11.60 5.51 -5.80
C GLU A 82 10.97 4.84 -7.02
N ARG A 83 10.57 3.57 -6.87
CA ARG A 83 9.94 2.78 -7.92
C ARG A 83 8.94 1.81 -7.31
N VAL A 84 7.84 1.59 -8.02
CA VAL A 84 6.84 0.58 -7.65
C VAL A 84 7.47 -0.81 -7.67
N PRO A 85 7.47 -1.55 -6.53
CA PRO A 85 8.01 -2.90 -6.50
C PRO A 85 7.11 -3.87 -7.31
N PRO A 86 7.67 -4.66 -8.24
CA PRO A 86 6.88 -5.55 -9.10
C PRO A 86 6.17 -6.64 -8.31
N VAL A 87 6.75 -7.07 -7.18
CA VAL A 87 6.14 -8.04 -6.26
C VAL A 87 4.75 -7.61 -5.77
N LEU A 88 4.53 -6.32 -5.56
CA LEU A 88 3.24 -5.83 -5.08
C LEU A 88 2.18 -5.96 -6.17
N ILE A 89 2.55 -5.74 -7.43
CA ILE A 89 1.66 -5.87 -8.59
C ILE A 89 1.35 -7.35 -8.87
N ASP A 90 2.37 -8.21 -8.80
CA ASP A 90 2.23 -9.66 -8.99
C ASP A 90 1.25 -10.27 -7.99
N THR A 91 1.32 -9.80 -6.75
CA THR A 91 0.50 -10.32 -5.64
C THR A 91 -0.92 -9.77 -5.61
N LEU A 92 -1.28 -8.83 -6.50
CA LEU A 92 -2.66 -8.38 -6.66
C LEU A 92 -3.55 -9.45 -7.30
N ARG A 93 -4.75 -9.62 -6.74
CA ARG A 93 -5.87 -10.31 -7.36
C ARG A 93 -6.27 -9.61 -8.67
N PRO A 94 -6.92 -10.31 -9.61
CA PRO A 94 -7.70 -9.65 -10.65
C PRO A 94 -8.71 -8.68 -10.00
N SER A 95 -8.86 -7.49 -10.57
CA SER A 95 -9.59 -6.35 -9.97
C SER A 95 -9.00 -5.81 -8.66
N GLY A 96 -7.77 -6.20 -8.33
CA GLY A 96 -7.03 -5.69 -7.18
C GLY A 96 -6.47 -4.30 -7.43
N ARG A 97 -6.24 -3.55 -6.35
CA ARG A 97 -5.72 -2.18 -6.39
C ARG A 97 -4.47 -2.05 -5.54
N LEU A 98 -3.53 -1.22 -5.98
CA LEU A 98 -2.32 -0.85 -5.26
C LEU A 98 -2.27 0.68 -5.18
N LEU A 99 -2.27 1.22 -3.97
CA LEU A 99 -2.04 2.64 -3.72
C LEU A 99 -0.62 2.82 -3.19
N ILE A 100 0.19 3.56 -3.92
CA ILE A 100 1.60 3.75 -3.59
C ILE A 100 2.07 5.18 -3.88
N PRO A 101 2.72 5.85 -2.91
CA PRO A 101 3.42 7.10 -3.16
C PRO A 101 4.76 6.80 -3.84
N VAL A 102 4.98 7.37 -5.01
CA VAL A 102 6.21 7.27 -5.79
C VAL A 102 6.94 8.60 -5.77
N LEU A 103 8.23 8.60 -5.46
CA LEU A 103 9.07 9.80 -5.49
C LEU A 103 9.27 10.26 -6.94
N PHE A 104 8.98 11.53 -7.21
CA PHE A 104 9.17 12.17 -8.50
C PHE A 104 10.16 13.33 -8.35
N GLY A 105 11.42 13.07 -8.68
CA GLY A 105 12.54 13.99 -8.42
C GLY A 105 12.82 14.18 -6.92
N TYR A 106 13.52 15.25 -6.55
CA TYR A 106 14.03 15.45 -5.19
C TYR A 106 12.99 15.98 -4.17
N LYS A 107 11.83 16.48 -4.62
CA LYS A 107 10.91 17.25 -3.75
C LYS A 107 9.43 16.89 -3.88
N LYS A 108 9.08 15.95 -4.76
CA LYS A 108 7.67 15.59 -5.01
C LYS A 108 7.47 14.10 -4.78
N GLN A 109 6.32 13.76 -4.22
CA GLN A 109 5.79 12.40 -4.28
C GLN A 109 4.44 12.42 -5.01
N LEU A 110 4.27 11.50 -5.94
CA LEU A 110 3.03 11.27 -6.68
C LEU A 110 2.34 10.06 -6.07
N LYS A 111 1.07 10.21 -5.68
CA LYS A 111 0.25 9.08 -5.25
C LYS A 111 -0.30 8.39 -6.48
N GLU A 112 0.20 7.20 -6.76
CA GLU A 112 -0.24 6.37 -7.87
C GLU A 112 -1.21 5.30 -7.38
N LEU A 113 -2.35 5.21 -8.06
CA LEU A 113 -3.31 4.12 -7.94
C LEU A 113 -3.13 3.19 -9.14
N ILE A 114 -2.70 1.98 -8.86
CA ILE A 114 -2.45 0.93 -9.84
C ILE A 114 -3.56 -0.10 -9.71
N GLU A 115 -4.36 -0.25 -10.75
CA GLU A 115 -5.47 -1.20 -10.80
C GLU A 115 -5.12 -2.34 -11.76
N LYS A 116 -5.23 -3.58 -11.28
CA LYS A 116 -5.10 -4.77 -12.11
C LYS A 116 -6.48 -5.14 -12.62
N ILE A 117 -6.78 -4.84 -13.87
CA ILE A 117 -8.10 -5.19 -14.45
C ILE A 117 -8.20 -6.70 -14.69
N GLU A 118 -9.44 -7.21 -14.83
CA GLU A 118 -9.71 -8.66 -14.93
C GLU A 118 -8.94 -9.36 -16.06
N ASP A 119 -8.65 -8.64 -17.14
CA ASP A 119 -7.85 -9.09 -18.29
C ASP A 119 -6.33 -9.20 -17.97
N GLY A 120 -5.91 -8.93 -16.73
CA GLY A 120 -4.52 -8.93 -16.29
C GLY A 120 -3.72 -7.67 -16.67
N LYS A 121 -4.30 -6.78 -17.47
CA LYS A 121 -3.73 -5.47 -17.80
C LYS A 121 -3.64 -4.58 -16.56
N ILE A 122 -2.67 -3.68 -16.57
CA ILE A 122 -2.40 -2.74 -15.47
C ILE A 122 -2.83 -1.35 -15.91
N LYS A 123 -3.66 -0.70 -15.11
CA LYS A 123 -4.06 0.70 -15.29
C LYS A 123 -3.46 1.53 -14.17
N VAL A 124 -2.73 2.58 -14.54
CA VAL A 124 -2.14 3.51 -13.56
C VAL A 124 -2.90 4.83 -13.62
N THR A 125 -3.38 5.29 -12.47
CA THR A 125 -4.09 6.56 -12.31
C THR A 125 -3.38 7.39 -11.25
N MET A 126 -3.08 8.65 -11.55
CA MET A 126 -2.54 9.57 -10.54
C MET A 126 -3.67 10.09 -9.65
N CYS A 127 -3.60 9.79 -8.36
CA CYS A 127 -4.62 10.18 -7.37
C CYS A 127 -4.27 11.48 -6.62
N GLY A 128 -3.06 11.99 -6.76
CA GLY A 128 -2.66 13.27 -6.20
C GLY A 128 -1.15 13.42 -6.12
N GLU A 129 -0.71 14.61 -5.74
CA GLU A 129 0.67 14.90 -5.43
C GLU A 129 0.77 15.43 -4.00
N SER A 130 1.91 15.19 -3.37
CA SER A 130 2.22 15.78 -2.08
C SER A 130 3.68 16.24 -2.10
N PHE A 131 3.91 17.41 -1.53
CA PHE A 131 5.22 18.02 -1.41
C PHE A 131 5.68 17.83 0.03
N TYR A 132 6.80 17.14 0.23
CA TYR A 132 7.50 17.21 1.50
C TYR A 132 8.53 18.33 1.42
N PRO A 133 8.52 19.30 2.35
CA PRO A 133 9.70 20.12 2.55
C PRO A 133 10.79 19.19 3.12
N HIS A 134 11.72 18.77 2.28
CA HIS A 134 13.01 18.35 2.81
C HIS A 134 13.62 19.58 3.49
N GLU A 135 14.02 19.47 4.75
CA GLU A 135 15.13 20.29 5.26
C GLU A 135 16.23 20.15 4.21
N GLN A 136 16.63 21.28 3.61
CA GLN A 136 17.60 21.28 2.52
C GLN A 136 18.84 20.50 2.98
N PRO A 137 19.38 19.55 2.19
CA PRO A 137 20.77 19.19 2.39
C PRO A 137 21.61 20.48 2.26
N PRO A 138 22.63 20.67 3.11
CA PRO A 138 23.42 21.90 3.09
C PRO A 138 23.90 22.18 1.67
N ASP A 139 23.71 23.43 1.25
CA ASP A 139 24.00 23.91 -0.10
C ASP A 139 25.26 23.27 -0.68
N CYS A 140 25.11 22.47 -1.73
CA CYS A 140 26.21 22.20 -2.65
C CYS A 140 26.37 23.42 -3.56
N SER A 141 26.79 24.55 -2.98
CA SER A 141 27.32 25.69 -3.72
C SER A 141 28.84 25.58 -3.64
N ALA A 142 29.44 25.02 -4.69
CA ALA A 142 30.86 25.15 -4.98
C ALA A 142 31.10 26.45 -5.77
#